data_AF-A0A946XQR8-F1
#
_entry.id   AF-A0A946XQR8-F1
#
_cell.length_a   1.000
_cell.length_b   1.000
_cell.length_c   1.000
_cell.angle_alpha   90.00
_cell.angle_beta   90.00
_cell.angle_gamma   90.00
#
_symmetry.space_group_name_H-M   'P 1'
#
loop_
_entity.id
_entity.type
_entity.pdbx_description
1 polymer ?
#
loop_
_entity_poly.entity_id
_entity_poly.type
_entity_poly.pdbx_seq_one_letter_code
_entity_poly.pdbx_strand_id
1 'polypeptide(L)'
;MKSLNVLVLLLIFAPKAFSADTVKPLVIDNGTGHYKDLSYNKINDKKLSWKARTKLFGGETAHYPELSEDQRTGKEAELKELLRRIGVAEMMLTGKKEHNLSDRVESAIRSWLDKQITNIPESYEGSNAGNLRQAAVGFFRAYEILGNKKYLEAGLTCADRILKEQLARGHWAYGSKGNDMMRIQDGFVTRPFWIMLYAHKLSGEKKYFESAKRAADILLSAQSEAGGWPDQWLFPGGSTPSSGVRNGSISFNDGATNASFQIMVMMYHLTKDKKYVSRLGKLGPWLAKANLGEGNVVGWGQQYHG
;
A
#
# COMPACT_ATOMS: atom_id res chain seq x y z
N MET A 1 49.12 -32.55 38.07
CA MET A 1 48.25 -31.58 38.78
C MET A 1 47.45 -30.80 37.74
N LYS A 2 46.14 -31.11 37.65
CA LYS A 2 45.04 -30.42 36.94
C LYS A 2 45.24 -29.96 35.48
N SER A 3 44.78 -30.80 34.55
CA SER A 3 44.31 -30.37 33.22
C SER A 3 42.93 -29.68 33.37
N LEU A 4 42.83 -28.44 32.91
CA LEU A 4 41.59 -27.67 32.95
C LEU A 4 40.74 -28.00 31.70
N ASN A 5 39.70 -28.82 31.91
CA ASN A 5 38.63 -29.02 30.93
C ASN A 5 37.79 -27.74 30.86
N VAL A 6 37.83 -27.03 29.72
CA VAL A 6 36.85 -25.98 29.42
C VAL A 6 35.69 -26.62 28.67
N LEU A 7 34.59 -26.80 29.40
CA LEU A 7 33.31 -27.30 28.90
C LEU A 7 32.61 -26.17 28.13
N VAL A 8 32.51 -26.29 26.80
CA VAL A 8 31.67 -25.41 25.98
C VAL A 8 30.22 -25.90 26.11
N LEU A 9 29.39 -25.18 26.86
CA LEU A 9 27.94 -25.39 26.86
C LEU A 9 27.35 -24.83 25.55
N LEU A 10 27.14 -25.70 24.57
CA LEU A 10 26.23 -25.44 23.45
C LEU A 10 24.79 -25.64 23.94
N LEU A 11 24.13 -24.53 24.27
CA LEU A 11 22.68 -24.47 24.43
C LEU A 11 22.02 -24.65 23.06
N ILE A 12 21.70 -25.90 22.72
CA ILE A 12 20.86 -26.24 21.59
C ILE A 12 19.44 -25.76 21.93
N PHE A 13 19.06 -24.59 21.42
CA PHE A 13 17.65 -24.22 21.30
C PHE A 13 17.00 -25.17 20.29
N ALA A 14 16.36 -26.22 20.79
CA ALA A 14 15.45 -27.01 19.99
C ALA A 14 14.31 -26.08 19.53
N PRO A 15 14.09 -25.85 18.22
CA PRO A 15 12.88 -25.20 17.78
C PRO A 15 11.72 -26.09 18.22
N LYS A 16 10.80 -25.55 19.02
CA LYS A 16 9.50 -26.19 19.27
C LYS A 16 8.92 -26.51 17.90
N ALA A 17 8.80 -27.79 17.59
CA ALA A 17 8.09 -28.27 16.42
C ALA A 17 6.67 -27.71 16.51
N PHE A 18 6.38 -26.70 15.70
CA PHE A 18 5.01 -26.27 15.48
C PHE A 18 4.30 -27.43 14.80
N SER A 19 3.21 -27.90 15.40
CA SER A 19 2.25 -28.75 14.71
C SER A 19 1.89 -28.05 13.40
N ALA A 20 2.15 -28.72 12.28
CA ALA A 20 1.74 -28.25 10.97
C ALA A 20 0.20 -28.29 10.94
N ASP A 21 -0.43 -27.20 11.38
CA ASP A 21 -1.83 -26.97 11.09
C ASP A 21 -1.99 -27.06 9.58
N THR A 22 -2.69 -28.11 9.14
CA THR A 22 -2.86 -28.40 7.73
C THR A 22 -3.43 -27.16 7.02
N VAL A 23 -2.58 -26.54 6.21
CA VAL A 23 -2.92 -25.39 5.38
C VAL A 23 -3.96 -25.88 4.38
N LYS A 24 -5.24 -25.61 4.66
CA LYS A 24 -6.36 -25.95 3.78
C LYS A 24 -6.62 -24.77 2.83
N PRO A 25 -7.01 -25.03 1.57
CA PRO A 25 -7.33 -23.98 0.61
C PRO A 25 -8.56 -23.17 1.05
N LEU A 26 -8.64 -21.92 0.57
CA LEU A 26 -9.79 -21.03 0.76
C LEU A 26 -11.05 -21.66 0.13
N VAL A 27 -12.17 -21.62 0.87
CA VAL A 27 -13.48 -22.15 0.44
C VAL A 27 -14.49 -21.02 0.34
N ILE A 28 -15.09 -20.84 -0.84
CA ILE A 28 -16.19 -19.89 -1.05
C ILE A 28 -17.48 -20.48 -0.46
N ASP A 29 -18.20 -19.67 0.29
CA ASP A 29 -19.59 -19.91 0.66
C ASP A 29 -20.50 -19.41 -0.46
N ASN A 30 -21.19 -20.33 -1.13
CA ASN A 30 -22.08 -19.99 -2.26
C ASN A 30 -23.38 -19.31 -1.81
N GLY A 31 -23.74 -19.38 -0.52
CA GLY A 31 -24.92 -18.71 0.02
C GLY A 31 -24.65 -17.23 0.32
N THR A 32 -23.45 -16.91 0.81
CA THR A 32 -23.07 -15.52 1.14
C THR A 32 -22.23 -14.84 0.07
N GLY A 33 -21.63 -15.59 -0.86
CA GLY A 33 -20.67 -15.07 -1.83
C GLY A 33 -19.31 -14.69 -1.22
N HIS A 34 -19.07 -15.01 0.06
CA HIS A 34 -17.85 -14.72 0.80
C HIS A 34 -17.05 -15.99 1.12
N TYR A 35 -15.78 -15.85 1.51
CA TYR A 35 -14.98 -16.99 1.95
C TYR A 35 -15.37 -17.40 3.38
N LYS A 36 -15.55 -18.71 3.62
CA LYS A 36 -15.98 -19.26 4.92
C LYS A 36 -15.00 -18.94 6.05
N ASP A 37 -13.72 -18.81 5.73
CA ASP A 37 -12.66 -18.53 6.69
C ASP A 37 -11.51 -17.79 5.98
N LEU A 38 -11.25 -16.55 6.40
CA LEU A 38 -10.15 -15.70 5.94
C LEU A 38 -9.00 -15.63 6.95
N SER A 39 -8.98 -16.53 7.94
CA SER A 39 -7.90 -16.59 8.92
C SER A 39 -6.57 -16.93 8.25
N TYR A 40 -5.48 -16.33 8.76
CA TYR A 40 -4.15 -16.44 8.17
C TYR A 40 -3.62 -17.88 8.06
N ASN A 41 -4.09 -18.79 8.90
CA ASN A 41 -3.71 -20.20 8.86
C ASN A 41 -4.39 -20.98 7.69
N LYS A 42 -5.34 -20.35 6.98
CA LYS A 42 -6.08 -20.90 5.83
C LYS A 42 -5.85 -20.16 4.51
N ILE A 43 -5.07 -19.08 4.50
CA ILE A 43 -4.74 -18.34 3.28
C ILE A 43 -3.66 -19.09 2.50
N ASN A 44 -4.08 -19.83 1.47
CA ASN A 44 -3.20 -20.47 0.48
C ASN A 44 -3.79 -20.26 -0.92
N ASP A 45 -3.02 -19.66 -1.81
CA ASP A 45 -3.41 -19.28 -3.17
C ASP A 45 -3.19 -20.39 -4.21
N LYS A 46 -2.53 -21.50 -3.85
CA LYS A 46 -2.15 -22.60 -4.76
C LYS A 46 -3.32 -23.20 -5.56
N LYS A 47 -4.58 -22.99 -5.17
CA LYS A 47 -5.78 -23.46 -5.89
C LYS A 47 -6.70 -22.35 -6.42
N LEU A 48 -6.34 -21.08 -6.23
CA LEU A 48 -7.13 -19.97 -6.74
C LEU A 48 -6.78 -19.66 -8.20
N SER A 49 -7.80 -19.40 -9.02
CA SER A 49 -7.59 -18.85 -10.37
C SER A 49 -6.98 -17.45 -10.28
N TRP A 50 -6.31 -17.03 -11.36
CA TRP A 50 -5.78 -15.66 -11.48
C TRP A 50 -6.83 -14.58 -11.11
N LYS A 51 -8.06 -14.69 -11.64
CA LYS A 51 -9.16 -13.75 -11.34
C LYS A 51 -9.51 -13.74 -9.84
N ALA A 52 -9.53 -14.91 -9.20
CA ALA A 52 -9.83 -15.03 -7.78
C ALA A 52 -8.70 -14.46 -6.91
N ARG A 53 -7.44 -14.69 -7.29
CA ARG A 53 -6.26 -14.07 -6.63
C ARG A 53 -6.29 -12.56 -6.74
N THR A 54 -6.52 -12.03 -7.94
CA THR A 54 -6.67 -10.58 -8.20
C THR A 54 -7.80 -9.96 -7.38
N LYS A 55 -8.94 -10.65 -7.24
CA LYS A 55 -10.07 -10.19 -6.44
C LYS A 55 -9.78 -10.21 -4.93
N LEU A 56 -9.00 -11.18 -4.45
CA LEU A 56 -8.72 -11.41 -3.03
C LEU A 56 -7.56 -10.58 -2.49
N PHE A 57 -6.46 -10.54 -3.23
CA PHE A 57 -5.20 -9.95 -2.77
C PHE A 57 -4.92 -8.58 -3.39
N GLY A 58 -5.84 -8.09 -4.21
CA GLY A 58 -5.53 -7.08 -5.23
C GLY A 58 -4.72 -7.73 -6.33
N GLY A 59 -5.01 -7.42 -7.59
CA GLY A 59 -4.14 -7.86 -8.70
C GLY A 59 -2.70 -7.59 -8.35
N GLU A 60 -1.81 -8.53 -8.68
CA GLU A 60 -0.37 -8.38 -8.45
C GLU A 60 0.05 -6.96 -8.83
N THR A 61 0.68 -6.25 -7.90
CA THR A 61 1.44 -5.05 -8.19
C THR A 61 2.68 -5.45 -8.99
N ALA A 62 2.45 -5.94 -10.20
CA ALA A 62 3.40 -6.30 -11.24
C ALA A 62 4.70 -6.93 -10.73
N HIS A 63 4.67 -8.24 -10.54
CA HIS A 63 5.74 -9.08 -11.07
C HIS A 63 5.19 -9.66 -12.37
N TYR A 64 5.29 -8.92 -13.47
CA TYR A 64 5.21 -9.60 -14.76
C TYR A 64 6.40 -10.56 -14.76
N PRO A 65 6.21 -11.89 -14.78
CA PRO A 65 7.32 -12.77 -15.06
C PRO A 65 7.96 -12.30 -16.35
N GLU A 66 9.30 -12.38 -16.45
CA GLU A 66 9.97 -12.07 -17.69
C GLU A 66 9.30 -12.87 -18.81
N LEU A 67 8.80 -12.16 -19.83
CA LEU A 67 8.17 -12.81 -20.97
C LEU A 67 9.21 -13.74 -21.60
N SER A 68 8.79 -14.98 -21.91
CA SER A 68 9.58 -15.80 -22.81
C SER A 68 9.75 -15.07 -24.15
N GLU A 69 10.73 -15.47 -24.95
CA GLU A 69 10.98 -14.85 -26.24
C GLU A 69 9.73 -14.90 -27.13
N ASP A 70 9.03 -16.04 -27.19
CA ASP A 70 7.77 -16.20 -27.92
C ASP A 70 6.66 -15.26 -27.41
N GLN A 71 6.52 -15.13 -26.09
CA GLN A 71 5.53 -14.22 -25.50
C GLN A 71 5.84 -12.77 -25.80
N ARG A 72 7.13 -12.41 -25.80
CA ARG A 72 7.61 -11.07 -26.16
C ARG A 72 7.30 -10.77 -27.62
N THR A 73 7.65 -11.67 -28.53
CA THR A 73 7.33 -11.54 -29.95
C THR A 73 5.81 -11.40 -30.18
N GLY A 74 5.00 -12.19 -29.48
CA GLY A 74 3.54 -12.08 -29.55
C GLY A 74 3.04 -10.70 -29.09
N LYS A 75 3.61 -10.14 -28.02
CA LYS A 75 3.26 -8.81 -27.52
C LYS A 75 3.75 -7.68 -28.42
N GLU A 76 4.92 -7.83 -29.04
CA GLU A 76 5.42 -6.89 -30.04
C GLU A 76 4.53 -6.85 -31.29
N ALA A 77 4.04 -8.01 -31.72
CA ALA A 77 3.07 -8.09 -32.82
C ALA A 77 1.73 -7.43 -32.46
N GLU A 78 1.21 -7.66 -31.25
CA GLU A 78 0.00 -7.00 -30.74
C GLU A 78 0.17 -5.47 -30.70
N LEU A 79 1.31 -4.99 -30.19
CA LEU A 79 1.64 -3.56 -30.16
C LEU A 79 1.71 -2.96 -31.57
N LYS A 80 2.36 -3.66 -32.51
CA LYS A 80 2.44 -3.23 -33.91
C LYS A 80 1.06 -3.07 -34.55
N GLU A 81 0.15 -4.00 -34.29
CA GLU A 81 -1.23 -3.93 -34.79
C GLU A 81 -2.02 -2.80 -34.13
N LEU A 82 -1.85 -2.56 -32.82
CA LEU A 82 -2.47 -1.43 -32.14
C LEU A 82 -2.00 -0.09 -32.71
N LEU A 83 -0.69 0.09 -32.91
CA LEU A 83 -0.12 1.29 -33.53
C LEU A 83 -0.64 1.49 -34.96
N ARG A 84 -0.78 0.41 -35.73
CA ARG A 84 -1.39 0.45 -37.06
C ARG A 84 -2.85 0.94 -36.99
N ARG A 85 -3.65 0.41 -36.06
CA ARG A 85 -5.06 0.81 -35.87
C ARG A 85 -5.20 2.27 -35.46
N ILE A 86 -4.32 2.75 -34.58
CA ILE A 86 -4.24 4.16 -34.18
C ILE A 86 -4.03 5.04 -35.42
N GLY A 87 -3.05 4.71 -36.27
CA GLY A 87 -2.79 5.47 -37.50
C GLY A 87 -3.97 5.47 -38.49
N VAL A 88 -4.78 4.40 -38.56
CA VAL A 88 -6.01 4.38 -39.36
C VAL A 88 -7.09 5.29 -38.76
N ALA A 89 -7.31 5.22 -37.44
CA ALA A 89 -8.30 6.04 -36.76
C ALA A 89 -7.98 7.55 -36.89
N GLU A 90 -6.71 7.92 -36.79
CA GLU A 90 -6.23 9.29 -36.98
C GLU A 90 -6.50 9.81 -38.39
N MET A 91 -6.24 8.99 -39.41
CA MET A 91 -6.55 9.32 -40.81
C MET A 91 -8.05 9.58 -40.99
N MET A 92 -8.90 8.75 -40.38
CA MET A 92 -10.36 8.92 -40.44
C MET A 92 -10.84 10.21 -39.76
N LEU A 93 -10.21 10.62 -38.65
CA LEU A 93 -10.60 11.83 -37.91
C LEU A 93 -10.13 13.12 -38.57
N THR A 94 -8.93 13.14 -39.13
CA THR A 94 -8.28 14.38 -39.60
C THR A 94 -8.29 14.54 -41.13
N GLY A 95 -8.65 13.48 -41.87
CA GLY A 95 -8.56 13.44 -43.33
C GLY A 95 -7.13 13.44 -43.88
N LYS A 96 -6.12 13.38 -43.00
CA LYS A 96 -4.70 13.39 -43.35
C LYS A 96 -3.99 12.23 -42.66
N LYS A 97 -2.98 11.67 -43.33
CA LYS A 97 -2.06 10.75 -42.68
C LYS A 97 -1.11 11.58 -41.81
N GLU A 98 -1.44 11.76 -40.54
CA GLU A 98 -0.48 12.28 -39.58
C GLU A 98 0.55 11.18 -39.31
N HIS A 99 1.71 11.27 -39.96
CA HIS A 99 2.85 10.45 -39.59
C HIS A 99 3.26 10.84 -38.17
N ASN A 100 3.57 9.87 -37.29
CA ASN A 100 4.19 10.04 -35.98
C ASN A 100 3.35 10.63 -34.81
N LEU A 101 2.01 10.62 -34.85
CA LEU A 101 1.22 11.17 -33.73
C LEU A 101 1.56 10.52 -32.37
N SER A 102 1.75 9.19 -32.35
CA SER A 102 2.18 8.48 -31.14
C SER A 102 3.50 9.05 -30.60
N ASP A 103 4.49 9.29 -31.46
CA ASP A 103 5.78 9.87 -31.08
C ASP A 103 5.63 11.31 -30.58
N ARG A 104 4.73 12.10 -31.19
CA ARG A 104 4.43 13.47 -30.75
C ARG A 104 3.74 13.50 -29.40
N VAL A 105 2.77 12.61 -29.16
CA VAL A 105 2.08 12.47 -27.87
C VAL A 105 3.08 12.04 -26.81
N GLU A 106 3.92 11.04 -27.09
CA GLU A 106 4.98 10.62 -26.18
C GLU A 106 5.95 11.78 -25.89
N SER A 107 6.38 12.51 -26.91
CA SER A 107 7.27 13.68 -26.76
C SER A 107 6.64 14.78 -25.93
N ALA A 108 5.34 15.05 -26.11
CA ALA A 108 4.60 16.02 -25.32
C ALA A 108 4.50 15.59 -23.84
N ILE A 109 4.21 14.32 -23.58
CA ILE A 109 4.18 13.75 -22.23
C ILE A 109 5.56 13.86 -21.57
N ARG A 110 6.64 13.48 -22.27
CA ARG A 110 8.02 13.58 -21.78
C ARG A 110 8.40 15.02 -21.47
N SER A 111 8.07 15.95 -22.36
CA SER A 111 8.34 17.38 -22.18
C SER A 111 7.59 17.95 -20.97
N TRP A 112 6.33 17.55 -20.79
CA TRP A 112 5.55 17.95 -19.61
C TRP A 112 6.12 17.37 -18.32
N LEU A 113 6.50 16.08 -18.31
CA LEU A 113 7.12 15.41 -17.15
C LEU A 113 8.45 16.07 -16.78
N ASP A 114 9.28 16.39 -17.77
CA ASP A 114 10.58 17.04 -17.56
C ASP A 114 10.41 18.42 -16.91
N LYS A 115 9.39 19.18 -17.33
CA LYS A 115 9.01 20.42 -16.65
C LYS A 115 8.51 20.19 -15.23
N GLN A 116 7.88 19.06 -14.92
CA GLN A 116 7.46 18.78 -13.55
C GLN A 116 8.65 18.48 -12.63
N ILE A 117 9.75 17.93 -13.15
CA ILE A 117 10.95 17.66 -12.34
C ILE A 117 11.49 18.95 -11.72
N THR A 118 11.46 20.06 -12.47
CA THR A 118 11.91 21.37 -11.97
C THR A 118 10.96 21.98 -10.95
N ASN A 119 9.73 21.47 -10.83
CA ASN A 119 8.68 21.99 -9.94
C ASN A 119 8.48 21.14 -8.69
N ILE A 120 9.37 20.18 -8.40
CA ILE A 120 9.26 19.34 -7.21
C ILE A 120 9.40 20.23 -5.96
N PRO A 121 8.39 20.29 -5.06
CA PRO A 121 8.44 21.15 -3.88
C PRO A 121 9.59 20.78 -2.94
N GLU A 122 10.29 21.78 -2.40
CA GLU A 122 11.49 21.58 -1.57
C GLU A 122 11.22 20.94 -0.19
N SER A 123 10.03 21.18 0.38
CA SER A 123 9.64 20.73 1.72
C SER A 123 8.32 19.96 1.72
N TYR A 124 8.17 19.02 2.67
CA TYR A 124 6.96 18.24 2.87
C TYR A 124 6.07 18.85 3.97
N GLU A 125 5.43 19.97 3.64
CA GLU A 125 4.54 20.71 4.55
C GLU A 125 3.35 21.34 3.81
N GLY A 126 2.29 21.71 4.53
CA GLY A 126 1.14 22.43 3.97
C GLY A 126 0.58 21.82 2.67
N SER A 127 0.35 22.68 1.66
CA SER A 127 -0.09 22.26 0.32
C SER A 127 0.99 21.45 -0.44
N ASN A 128 2.27 21.71 -0.16
CA ASN A 128 3.39 21.01 -0.79
C ASN A 128 3.40 19.52 -0.46
N ALA A 129 2.94 19.12 0.73
CA ALA A 129 2.81 17.71 1.10
C ALA A 129 1.86 16.94 0.17
N GLY A 130 0.78 17.56 -0.30
CA GLY A 130 -0.10 16.97 -1.31
C GLY A 130 0.58 16.83 -2.67
N ASN A 131 1.30 17.87 -3.09
CA ASN A 131 1.98 17.92 -4.39
C ASN A 131 3.15 16.92 -4.45
N LEU A 132 3.96 16.82 -3.39
CA LEU A 132 5.05 15.84 -3.30
C LEU A 132 4.57 14.40 -3.38
N ARG A 133 3.46 14.07 -2.69
CA ARG A 133 2.88 12.72 -2.76
C ARG A 133 2.45 12.36 -4.17
N GLN A 134 1.78 13.28 -4.86
CA GLN A 134 1.34 13.07 -6.24
C GLN A 134 2.52 12.97 -7.21
N ALA A 135 3.50 13.86 -7.07
CA ALA A 135 4.71 13.87 -7.88
C ALA A 135 5.50 12.55 -7.73
N ALA A 136 5.70 12.05 -6.50
CA ALA A 136 6.39 10.79 -6.26
C ALA A 136 5.75 9.62 -7.03
N VAL A 137 4.43 9.44 -6.89
CA VAL A 137 3.69 8.37 -7.57
C VAL A 137 3.72 8.56 -9.10
N GLY A 138 3.54 9.80 -9.56
CA GLY A 138 3.58 10.14 -10.98
C GLY A 138 4.92 9.82 -11.63
N PHE A 139 6.02 10.19 -11.00
CA PHE A 139 7.37 9.93 -11.51
C PHE A 139 7.76 8.46 -11.45
N PHE A 140 7.42 7.74 -10.37
CA PHE A 140 7.62 6.30 -10.32
C PHE A 140 6.85 5.58 -11.42
N ARG A 141 5.59 5.98 -11.67
CA ARG A 141 4.82 5.41 -12.78
C ARG A 141 5.41 5.80 -14.14
N ALA A 142 5.89 7.03 -14.30
CA ALA A 142 6.57 7.44 -15.53
C ALA A 142 7.85 6.63 -15.78
N TYR A 143 8.61 6.29 -14.74
CA TYR A 143 9.76 5.40 -14.86
C TYR A 143 9.35 3.99 -15.33
N GLU A 144 8.33 3.38 -14.71
CA GLU A 144 7.84 2.05 -15.11
C GLU A 144 7.35 2.02 -16.57
N ILE A 145 6.70 3.10 -17.04
CA ILE A 145 6.13 3.17 -18.39
C ILE A 145 7.19 3.53 -19.44
N LEU A 146 8.02 4.54 -19.16
CA LEU A 146 8.90 5.17 -20.15
C LEU A 146 10.37 4.73 -20.04
N GLY A 147 10.72 3.96 -19.01
CA GLY A 147 12.04 3.37 -18.79
C GLY A 147 13.18 4.35 -18.49
N ASN A 148 12.91 5.65 -18.40
CA ASN A 148 13.95 6.66 -18.24
C ASN A 148 14.29 6.92 -16.76
N LYS A 149 15.56 6.70 -16.39
CA LYS A 149 16.07 6.83 -15.01
C LYS A 149 15.87 8.21 -14.39
N LYS A 150 15.80 9.29 -15.16
CA LYS A 150 15.55 10.63 -14.60
C LYS A 150 14.21 10.71 -13.86
N TYR A 151 13.21 9.93 -14.28
CA TYR A 151 11.92 9.85 -13.58
C TYR A 151 12.03 9.02 -12.30
N LEU A 152 12.86 7.98 -12.28
CA LEU A 152 13.16 7.29 -11.02
C LEU A 152 13.81 8.25 -10.02
N GLU A 153 14.84 8.97 -10.44
CA GLU A 153 15.57 9.96 -9.61
C GLU A 153 14.65 11.07 -9.09
N ALA A 154 13.76 11.59 -9.94
CA ALA A 154 12.75 12.56 -9.55
C ALA A 154 11.78 12.00 -8.49
N GLY A 155 11.29 10.76 -8.68
CA GLY A 155 10.44 10.10 -7.70
C GLY A 155 11.14 9.84 -6.36
N LEU A 156 12.41 9.43 -6.40
CA LEU A 156 13.24 9.23 -5.21
C LEU A 156 13.53 10.54 -4.48
N THR A 157 13.73 11.64 -5.22
CA THR A 157 13.85 12.99 -4.64
C THR A 157 12.60 13.35 -3.83
N CYS A 158 11.40 13.10 -4.39
CA CYS A 158 10.15 13.30 -3.66
C CYS A 158 10.08 12.39 -2.41
N ALA A 159 10.41 11.10 -2.56
CA ALA A 159 10.39 10.13 -1.46
C ALA A 159 11.36 10.51 -0.33
N ASP A 160 12.56 10.98 -0.65
CA ASP A 160 13.54 11.44 0.35
C ASP A 160 13.06 12.67 1.11
N ARG A 161 12.40 13.62 0.43
CA ARG A 161 11.79 14.79 1.08
C ARG A 161 10.64 14.38 2.01
N ILE A 162 9.80 13.42 1.60
CA ILE A 162 8.75 12.86 2.45
C ILE A 162 9.37 12.13 3.65
N LEU A 163 10.39 11.29 3.43
CA LEU A 163 11.07 10.51 4.46
C LEU A 163 11.71 11.40 5.51
N LYS A 164 12.36 12.49 5.09
CA LYS A 164 13.02 13.46 5.98
C LYS A 164 12.06 14.02 7.03
N GLU A 165 10.79 14.22 6.67
CA GLU A 165 9.76 14.74 7.56
C GLU A 165 9.01 13.66 8.35
N GLN A 166 9.39 12.38 8.23
CA GLN A 166 8.82 11.34 9.08
C GLN A 166 9.33 11.52 10.51
N LEU A 167 8.41 11.66 11.46
CA LEU A 167 8.75 11.78 12.87
C LEU A 167 9.34 10.46 13.39
N ALA A 168 10.11 10.54 14.46
CA ALA A 168 10.75 9.36 15.07
C ALA A 168 9.75 8.24 15.44
N ARG A 169 8.51 8.61 15.78
CA ARG A 169 7.41 7.68 16.05
C ARG A 169 6.93 6.90 14.83
N GLY A 170 7.17 7.39 13.61
CA GLY A 170 6.80 6.73 12.35
C GLY A 170 5.65 7.38 11.59
N HIS A 171 4.99 8.42 12.14
CA HIS A 171 3.97 9.19 11.43
C HIS A 171 4.50 10.52 10.89
N TRP A 172 3.67 11.22 10.12
CA TRP A 172 3.95 12.57 9.61
C TRP A 172 3.04 13.59 10.29
N ALA A 173 3.55 14.80 10.48
CA ALA A 173 2.83 15.86 11.18
C ALA A 173 1.57 16.31 10.43
N TYR A 174 0.51 16.59 11.19
CA TYR A 174 -0.67 17.31 10.71
C TYR A 174 -0.63 18.75 11.23
N GLY A 175 -0.34 19.70 10.34
CA GLY A 175 -0.10 21.09 10.74
C GLY A 175 0.96 21.18 11.84
N SER A 176 0.70 21.96 12.89
CA SER A 176 1.60 22.13 14.03
C SER A 176 1.55 21.02 15.08
N LYS A 177 0.82 19.92 14.83
CA LYS A 177 0.58 18.89 15.86
C LYS A 177 1.73 17.91 16.07
N GLY A 178 2.69 17.86 15.15
CA GLY A 178 3.95 17.12 15.32
C GLY A 178 3.81 15.76 16.02
N ASN A 179 4.51 15.61 17.15
CA ASN A 179 4.52 14.37 17.95
C ASN A 179 3.31 14.19 18.87
N ASP A 180 2.44 15.19 19.00
CA ASP A 180 1.31 15.16 19.95
C ASP A 180 0.09 14.43 19.36
N MET A 181 -0.02 14.38 18.03
CA MET A 181 -1.13 13.72 17.34
C MET A 181 -0.68 13.08 16.03
N MET A 182 -1.14 11.86 15.79
CA MET A 182 -1.15 11.21 14.49
C MET A 182 -2.52 11.37 13.84
N ARG A 183 -2.59 12.03 12.68
CA ARG A 183 -3.76 12.05 11.80
C ARG A 183 -3.77 10.76 10.97
N ILE A 184 -4.76 9.92 11.15
CA ILE A 184 -4.85 8.61 10.47
C ILE A 184 -5.64 8.75 9.16
N GLN A 185 -6.73 9.52 9.19
CA GLN A 185 -7.53 9.85 8.01
C GLN A 185 -6.80 10.81 7.05
N ASP A 186 -7.42 11.19 5.93
CA ASP A 186 -6.87 12.08 4.89
C ASP A 186 -5.56 11.57 4.25
N GLY A 187 -5.20 10.32 4.53
CA GLY A 187 -3.99 9.67 4.08
C GLY A 187 -2.68 10.31 4.54
N PHE A 188 -2.66 10.92 5.73
CA PHE A 188 -1.43 11.50 6.31
C PHE A 188 -0.37 10.44 6.62
N VAL A 189 -0.79 9.25 7.07
CA VAL A 189 0.12 8.12 7.27
C VAL A 189 0.11 7.18 6.06
N THR A 190 -1.06 6.95 5.48
CA THR A 190 -1.24 5.87 4.49
C THR A 190 -0.62 6.18 3.13
N ARG A 191 -0.71 7.42 2.64
CA ARG A 191 -0.11 7.78 1.35
C ARG A 191 1.42 7.74 1.41
N PRO A 192 2.10 8.34 2.41
CA PRO A 192 3.54 8.18 2.57
C PRO A 192 3.97 6.71 2.71
N PHE A 193 3.25 5.89 3.48
CA PHE A 193 3.54 4.45 3.59
C PHE A 193 3.67 3.76 2.22
N TRP A 194 2.68 3.96 1.33
CA TRP A 194 2.69 3.35 0.00
C TRP A 194 3.81 3.91 -0.88
N ILE A 195 4.09 5.20 -0.78
CA ILE A 195 5.20 5.84 -1.51
C ILE A 195 6.55 5.28 -1.06
N MET A 196 6.75 5.08 0.25
CA MET A 196 7.96 4.46 0.77
C MET A 196 8.12 3.02 0.25
N LEU A 197 7.06 2.21 0.25
CA LEU A 197 7.12 0.87 -0.33
C LEU A 197 7.41 0.90 -1.84
N TYR A 198 6.84 1.86 -2.57
CA TYR A 198 7.08 2.01 -4.00
C TYR A 198 8.53 2.43 -4.29
N ALA A 199 9.06 3.39 -3.53
CA ALA A 199 10.46 3.79 -3.58
C ALA A 199 11.39 2.61 -3.28
N HIS A 200 11.08 1.81 -2.24
CA HIS A 200 11.83 0.58 -1.93
C HIS A 200 11.80 -0.42 -3.10
N LYS A 201 10.62 -0.67 -3.68
CA LYS A 201 10.46 -1.61 -4.82
C LYS A 201 11.35 -1.22 -5.99
N LEU A 202 11.41 0.07 -6.34
CA LEU A 202 12.12 0.52 -7.54
C LEU A 202 13.63 0.75 -7.32
N SER A 203 14.04 1.15 -6.11
CA SER A 203 15.45 1.45 -5.80
C SER A 203 16.20 0.30 -5.13
N GLY A 204 15.48 -0.60 -4.43
CA GLY A 204 16.07 -1.57 -3.50
C GLY A 204 16.56 -0.96 -2.18
N GLU A 205 16.46 0.36 -1.97
CA GLU A 205 16.98 1.02 -0.78
C GLU A 205 16.16 0.68 0.46
N LYS A 206 16.83 0.12 1.49
CA LYS A 206 16.18 -0.34 2.72
C LYS A 206 15.58 0.78 3.56
N LYS A 207 16.12 2.01 3.48
CA LYS A 207 15.65 3.17 4.27
C LYS A 207 14.15 3.43 4.10
N TYR A 208 13.63 3.21 2.89
CA TYR A 208 12.20 3.39 2.61
C TYR A 208 11.35 2.26 3.20
N PHE A 209 11.79 1.00 3.10
CA PHE A 209 11.08 -0.11 3.75
C PHE A 209 11.01 0.08 5.27
N GLU A 210 12.12 0.48 5.90
CA GLU A 210 12.14 0.76 7.34
C GLU A 210 11.22 1.93 7.72
N SER A 211 11.10 2.94 6.87
CA SER A 211 10.13 4.02 7.05
C SER A 211 8.68 3.53 6.99
N ALA A 212 8.33 2.74 5.96
CA ALA A 212 7.02 2.12 5.85
C ALA A 212 6.70 1.22 7.05
N LYS A 213 7.69 0.44 7.51
CA LYS A 213 7.55 -0.40 8.70
C LYS A 213 7.26 0.43 9.95
N ARG A 214 7.97 1.54 10.20
CA ARG A 214 7.67 2.46 11.31
C ARG A 214 6.25 3.02 11.23
N ALA A 215 5.79 3.39 10.05
CA ALA A 215 4.43 3.89 9.83
C ALA A 215 3.36 2.83 10.16
N ALA A 216 3.60 1.57 9.81
CA ALA A 216 2.70 0.48 10.19
C ALA A 216 2.78 0.16 11.70
N ASP A 217 3.97 0.18 12.28
CA ASP A 217 4.18 -0.10 13.70
C ASP A 217 3.45 0.95 14.58
N ILE A 218 3.48 2.24 14.21
CA ILE A 218 2.73 3.27 14.95
C ILE A 218 1.22 3.15 14.78
N LEU A 219 0.73 2.74 13.61
CA LEU A 219 -0.71 2.49 13.40
C LEU A 219 -1.24 1.37 14.31
N LEU A 220 -0.44 0.34 14.60
CA LEU A 220 -0.85 -0.72 15.54
C LEU A 220 -1.14 -0.18 16.94
N SER A 221 -0.43 0.87 17.37
CA SER A 221 -0.67 1.52 18.67
C SER A 221 -2.04 2.21 18.75
N ALA A 222 -2.59 2.61 17.60
CA ALA A 222 -3.88 3.29 17.50
C ALA A 222 -5.05 2.36 17.15
N GLN A 223 -4.78 1.08 16.88
CA GLN A 223 -5.82 0.11 16.53
C GLN A 223 -6.66 -0.22 17.77
N SER A 224 -7.98 -0.09 17.63
CA SER A 224 -8.93 -0.41 18.69
C SER A 224 -9.01 -1.91 18.97
N GLU A 225 -9.61 -2.28 20.10
CA GLU A 225 -9.85 -3.69 20.43
C GLU A 225 -10.80 -4.39 19.45
N ALA A 226 -11.64 -3.63 18.73
CA ALA A 226 -12.48 -4.16 17.67
C ALA A 226 -11.76 -4.23 16.30
N GLY A 227 -10.48 -3.87 16.24
CA GLY A 227 -9.64 -4.05 15.05
C GLY A 227 -9.68 -2.92 14.03
N GLY A 228 -10.44 -1.84 14.29
CA GLY A 228 -10.50 -0.64 13.46
C GLY A 228 -9.61 0.50 14.00
N TRP A 229 -9.68 1.67 13.35
CA TRP A 229 -8.87 2.85 13.70
C TRP A 229 -9.72 4.12 13.80
N PRO A 230 -9.35 5.08 14.67
CA PRO A 230 -9.99 6.38 14.75
C PRO A 230 -9.52 7.34 13.64
N ASP A 231 -10.10 8.54 13.55
CA ASP A 231 -9.62 9.59 12.63
C ASP A 231 -8.22 10.08 13.01
N GLN A 232 -7.98 10.13 14.32
CA GLN A 232 -6.79 10.71 14.92
C GLN A 232 -6.44 10.01 16.24
N TRP A 233 -5.15 9.92 16.52
CA TRP A 233 -4.60 9.33 17.74
C TRP A 233 -3.73 10.35 18.47
N LEU A 234 -4.03 10.61 19.75
CA LEU A 234 -3.26 11.53 20.58
C LEU A 234 -2.22 10.78 21.42
N PHE A 235 -1.06 11.40 21.60
CA PHE A 235 0.00 10.94 22.49
C PHE A 235 0.10 11.93 23.67
N PRO A 236 -0.09 11.54 24.95
CA PRO A 236 -0.30 10.21 25.54
C PRO A 236 -1.78 9.76 25.67
N GLY A 237 -2.68 10.35 24.90
CA GLY A 237 -4.13 10.17 25.00
C GLY A 237 -4.82 11.47 25.44
N GLY A 238 -6.13 11.61 25.19
CA GLY A 238 -6.91 12.78 25.59
C GLY A 238 -7.95 13.25 24.56
N SER A 239 -8.45 14.47 24.75
CA SER A 239 -9.33 15.19 23.82
C SER A 239 -8.57 16.32 23.12
N THR A 240 -8.95 16.67 21.89
CA THR A 240 -8.54 17.95 21.24
C THR A 240 -9.80 18.68 20.76
N PRO A 241 -9.70 19.95 20.36
CA PRO A 241 -10.81 20.69 19.80
C PRO A 241 -11.07 20.43 18.30
N SER A 242 -10.34 19.52 17.64
CA SER A 242 -10.62 19.16 16.22
C SER A 242 -11.85 18.27 16.08
N SER A 243 -12.56 18.39 14.95
CA SER A 243 -13.61 17.43 14.55
C SER A 243 -13.04 16.03 14.31
N GLY A 244 -13.84 14.99 14.58
CA GLY A 244 -13.51 13.58 14.34
C GLY A 244 -13.39 12.69 15.59
N VAL A 245 -13.53 11.37 15.41
CA VAL A 245 -13.45 10.35 16.48
C VAL A 245 -12.00 10.01 16.83
N ARG A 246 -11.77 9.61 18.09
CA ARG A 246 -10.43 9.52 18.72
C ARG A 246 -10.19 8.14 19.32
N ASN A 247 -9.01 7.97 19.90
CA ASN A 247 -8.54 6.79 20.65
C ASN A 247 -9.65 5.83 21.09
N GLY A 248 -9.58 4.57 20.66
CA GLY A 248 -10.55 3.52 21.00
C GLY A 248 -11.78 3.46 20.08
N SER A 249 -12.06 4.52 19.30
CA SER A 249 -13.16 4.58 18.33
C SER A 249 -12.80 3.91 16.99
N ILE A 250 -13.81 3.72 16.12
CA ILE A 250 -13.64 3.25 14.75
C ILE A 250 -14.21 4.28 13.77
N SER A 251 -13.43 4.57 12.73
CA SER A 251 -13.79 5.46 11.64
C SER A 251 -13.46 4.87 10.29
N PHE A 252 -14.38 5.04 9.35
CA PHE A 252 -14.20 4.81 7.92
C PHE A 252 -13.99 6.11 7.16
N ASN A 253 -14.15 7.27 7.82
CA ASN A 253 -13.97 8.57 7.20
C ASN A 253 -12.56 8.70 6.61
N ASP A 254 -12.50 9.17 5.37
CA ASP A 254 -11.29 9.34 4.56
C ASP A 254 -10.28 8.16 4.66
N GLY A 255 -10.81 6.95 4.80
CA GLY A 255 -10.06 5.70 4.78
C GLY A 255 -9.34 5.34 6.08
N ALA A 256 -9.64 5.95 7.22
CA ALA A 256 -8.95 5.68 8.49
C ALA A 256 -8.81 4.18 8.81
N THR A 257 -9.94 3.44 8.82
CA THR A 257 -9.92 1.98 9.03
C THR A 257 -9.53 1.21 7.76
N ASN A 258 -10.14 1.51 6.61
CA ASN A 258 -9.94 0.72 5.39
C ASN A 258 -8.49 0.73 4.91
N ALA A 259 -7.85 1.91 4.89
CA ALA A 259 -6.47 2.03 4.43
C ALA A 259 -5.50 1.44 5.46
N SER A 260 -5.73 1.64 6.77
CA SER A 260 -4.90 1.04 7.81
C SER A 260 -4.99 -0.49 7.79
N PHE A 261 -6.17 -1.05 7.55
CA PHE A 261 -6.37 -2.49 7.35
C PHE A 261 -5.51 -3.01 6.19
N GLN A 262 -5.53 -2.34 5.03
CA GLN A 262 -4.73 -2.73 3.87
C GLN A 262 -3.22 -2.66 4.14
N ILE A 263 -2.76 -1.65 4.88
CA ILE A 263 -1.37 -1.53 5.33
C ILE A 263 -0.96 -2.72 6.19
N MET A 264 -1.82 -3.12 7.14
CA MET A 264 -1.55 -4.26 8.01
C MET A 264 -1.42 -5.57 7.22
N VAL A 265 -2.34 -5.81 6.28
CA VAL A 265 -2.29 -6.97 5.38
C VAL A 265 -0.99 -6.96 4.56
N MET A 266 -0.65 -5.81 3.95
CA MET A 266 0.58 -5.66 3.18
C MET A 266 1.83 -5.94 4.02
N MET A 267 1.91 -5.37 5.22
CA MET A 267 3.08 -5.58 6.10
C MET A 267 3.21 -7.02 6.54
N TYR A 268 2.12 -7.72 6.81
CA TYR A 268 2.18 -9.17 7.02
C TYR A 268 2.69 -9.91 5.78
N HIS A 269 2.23 -9.56 4.57
CA HIS A 269 2.74 -10.22 3.37
C HIS A 269 4.24 -10.03 3.18
N LEU A 270 4.77 -8.85 3.48
CA LEU A 270 6.18 -8.50 3.34
C LEU A 270 7.06 -9.09 4.47
N THR A 271 6.57 -9.12 5.71
CA THR A 271 7.38 -9.50 6.88
C THR A 271 7.08 -10.87 7.47
N LYS A 272 5.90 -11.42 7.16
CA LYS A 272 5.28 -12.59 7.83
C LYS A 272 5.06 -12.40 9.33
N ASP A 273 5.16 -11.18 9.85
CA ASP A 273 4.94 -10.88 11.26
C ASP A 273 3.44 -10.82 11.58
N LYS A 274 2.98 -11.80 12.37
CA LYS A 274 1.57 -11.95 12.74
C LYS A 274 1.04 -10.77 13.57
N LYS A 275 1.89 -9.92 14.15
CA LYS A 275 1.43 -8.76 14.94
C LYS A 275 0.51 -7.85 14.12
N TYR A 276 0.84 -7.65 12.84
CA TYR A 276 0.09 -6.76 11.94
C TYR A 276 -1.35 -7.22 11.75
N VAL A 277 -1.60 -8.52 11.88
CA VAL A 277 -2.87 -9.13 11.50
C VAL A 277 -3.64 -9.71 12.68
N SER A 278 -3.04 -9.68 13.86
CA SER A 278 -3.55 -10.26 15.11
C SER A 278 -4.97 -9.83 15.48
N ARG A 279 -5.36 -8.59 15.18
CA ARG A 279 -6.68 -8.03 15.52
C ARG A 279 -7.60 -7.78 14.32
N LEU A 280 -7.16 -7.99 13.09
CA LEU A 280 -7.98 -7.68 11.89
C LEU A 280 -9.29 -8.49 11.84
N GLY A 281 -9.26 -9.75 12.30
CA GLY A 281 -10.46 -10.60 12.36
C GLY A 281 -11.54 -10.10 13.31
N LYS A 282 -11.22 -9.19 14.24
CA LYS A 282 -12.20 -8.61 15.19
C LYS A 282 -13.11 -7.57 14.52
N LEU A 283 -12.71 -7.03 13.37
CA LEU A 283 -13.46 -5.99 12.67
C LEU A 283 -14.75 -6.51 12.04
N GLY A 284 -14.78 -7.77 11.59
CA GLY A 284 -15.96 -8.39 10.97
C GLY A 284 -17.18 -8.45 11.89
N PRO A 285 -17.07 -9.06 13.09
CA PRO A 285 -18.16 -9.06 14.07
C PRO A 285 -18.60 -7.66 14.48
N TRP A 286 -17.66 -6.71 14.58
CA TRP A 286 -17.97 -5.32 14.88
C TRP A 286 -18.77 -4.67 13.74
N LEU A 287 -18.37 -4.87 12.48
CA LEU A 287 -19.08 -4.36 11.30
C LEU A 287 -20.51 -4.90 11.21
N ALA A 288 -20.70 -6.19 11.50
CA ALA A 288 -22.03 -6.80 11.52
C ALA A 288 -22.95 -6.14 12.56
N LYS A 289 -22.40 -5.81 13.75
CA LYS A 289 -23.13 -5.10 14.81
C LYS A 289 -23.39 -3.63 14.46
N ALA A 290 -22.46 -2.99 13.75
CA ALA A 290 -22.52 -1.58 13.38
C ALA A 290 -23.42 -1.30 12.15
N ASN A 291 -23.97 -2.35 11.54
CA ASN A 291 -24.87 -2.26 10.41
C ASN A 291 -26.11 -1.42 10.73
N LEU A 292 -26.44 -0.51 9.82
CA LEU A 292 -27.64 0.30 9.83
C LEU A 292 -28.59 -0.21 8.74
N GLY A 293 -29.74 -0.73 9.15
CA GLY A 293 -30.77 -1.23 8.24
C GLY A 293 -30.78 -2.75 8.07
N GLU A 294 -31.74 -3.24 7.29
CA GLU A 294 -32.04 -4.67 7.09
C GLU A 294 -32.33 -4.98 5.61
N GLY A 295 -32.23 -6.25 5.24
CA GLY A 295 -32.51 -6.72 3.87
C GLY A 295 -31.57 -6.10 2.83
N ASN A 296 -32.14 -5.46 1.81
CA ASN A 296 -31.39 -4.85 0.71
C ASN A 296 -30.92 -3.41 0.99
N VAL A 297 -31.31 -2.83 2.14
CA VAL A 297 -30.95 -1.45 2.50
C VAL A 297 -30.12 -1.50 3.77
N VAL A 298 -28.80 -1.61 3.57
CA VAL A 298 -27.80 -1.67 4.63
C VAL A 298 -26.77 -0.56 4.45
N GLY A 299 -26.18 -0.12 5.55
CA GLY A 299 -25.17 0.92 5.53
C GLY A 299 -24.38 1.00 6.82
N TRP A 300 -23.36 1.85 6.81
CA TRP A 300 -22.53 2.13 7.96
C TRP A 300 -22.33 3.64 8.07
N GLY A 301 -22.34 4.16 9.29
CA GLY A 301 -21.90 5.52 9.55
C GLY A 301 -20.42 5.68 9.18
N GLN A 302 -19.99 6.92 8.90
CA GLN A 302 -18.58 7.16 8.64
C GLN A 302 -17.74 7.05 9.91
N GLN A 303 -18.34 7.29 11.08
CA GLN A 303 -17.65 7.43 12.36
C GLN A 303 -18.51 6.83 13.47
N TYR A 304 -17.86 6.19 14.44
CA TYR A 304 -18.51 5.55 15.58
C TYR A 304 -17.76 5.88 16.84
N HIS A 305 -18.46 6.39 17.85
CA HIS A 305 -17.89 6.59 19.17
C HIS A 305 -17.73 5.23 19.87
N GLY A 306 -16.57 5.05 20.53
CA GLY A 306 -16.27 3.88 21.35
C GLY A 306 -17.02 3.86 22.67
#